data_AF-A0A6H1ZQY2-F1
#
_entry.id   AF-A0A6H1ZQY2-F1
#
_cell.length_a   1.000
_cell.length_b   1.000
_cell.length_c   1.000
_cell.angle_alpha   90.00
_cell.angle_beta   90.00
_cell.angle_gamma   90.00
#
_symmetry.space_group_name_H-M   'P 1'
#
loop_
_entity.id
_entity.type
_entity.pdbx_description
1 polymer ?
#
loop_
_entity_poly.entity_id
_entity_poly.type
_entity_poly.pdbx_seq_one_letter_code
_entity_poly.pdbx_strand_id
1 'polypeptide(L)'
;MKVVKRLTNSEEYCLMSPTINRSNLKKFEEKVLPYFFYNDESNRRIRNRLKNHIDDENNTCLDNLLKLNAQKRAFYLLEESEGTDEVYRYYCNRILHENKELDLPKEVKFKDLLDYNVFKSNKIKIGKQTYKLFKYIIDNKILREDVIKLITTSKTKNKSTYLCLSRNVIDYIFCSTNQSFTSCVSLEKSGKMEGLGLAGLSVDPNRFMCFTTQGLPRKYILRDQELDHFLYISRWWNLLGKRDYIYPIRAFGNIITDTREIIKSLKLKVFNDENKPFISKFSFDPIRYQNDDHSMIYLDSIGIKFNKSKEIFYSNIEGSTGSHNNFNSDWRFNQIENFEQLAEERYYCESCEDGLNEDTAFFVEGTDLIYCEQCYSSRYATCQNCDNEVCMDDSYRSPNDSILCESCFYDRYFVCDECNGSFDIDNRYETPNGEIVCEDCFYDRYFVCDECNESFDICEGVKDERDTLFCPSCYEELFKMCTNCDSETHIDEIVYSKGTNKVYCSDCYDKLFKECPVCSNEISTDYKHCVFCLPKKKVKRI
;
A
#
# COMPACT_ATOMS: atom_id res chain seq x y z
N MET A 1 7.51 1.53 41.08
CA MET A 1 7.24 0.59 42.18
C MET A 1 8.52 -0.14 42.54
N LYS A 2 8.65 -0.71 43.74
CA LYS A 2 9.78 -1.60 44.10
C LYS A 2 9.28 -2.95 44.57
N VAL A 3 10.05 -4.00 44.28
CA VAL A 3 9.80 -5.33 44.81
C VAL A 3 10.17 -5.34 46.30
N VAL A 4 9.19 -5.64 47.15
CA VAL A 4 9.39 -5.76 48.61
C VAL A 4 9.82 -7.16 48.98
N LYS A 5 9.04 -8.14 48.53
CA LYS A 5 9.28 -9.54 48.82
C LYS A 5 8.80 -10.43 47.69
N ARG A 6 9.46 -11.57 47.54
CA ARG A 6 8.92 -12.70 46.81
C ARG A 6 7.86 -13.37 47.67
N LEU A 7 6.74 -13.77 47.07
CA LEU A 7 5.72 -14.56 47.75
C LEU A 7 6.18 -16.02 47.91
N THR A 8 5.79 -16.62 49.02
CA THR A 8 5.91 -18.08 49.23
C THR A 8 4.91 -18.82 48.34
N ASN A 9 5.17 -20.10 48.04
CA ASN A 9 4.25 -20.90 47.22
C ASN A 9 2.81 -20.92 47.80
N SER A 10 2.67 -20.92 49.14
CA SER A 10 1.36 -20.84 49.79
C SER A 10 0.67 -19.50 49.55
N GLU A 11 1.39 -18.37 49.62
CA GLU A 11 0.83 -17.05 49.32
C GLU A 11 0.46 -16.94 47.83
N GLU A 12 1.27 -17.50 46.93
CA GLU A 12 0.97 -17.57 45.50
C GLU A 12 -0.30 -18.38 45.22
N TYR A 13 -0.47 -19.51 45.90
CA TYR A 13 -1.67 -20.34 45.76
C TYR A 13 -2.94 -19.69 46.31
N CYS A 14 -2.81 -18.72 47.22
CA CYS A 14 -3.93 -17.87 47.62
C CYS A 14 -4.35 -16.90 46.50
N LEU A 15 -3.43 -16.50 45.61
CA LEU A 15 -3.75 -15.67 44.45
C LEU A 15 -4.39 -16.49 43.32
N MET A 16 -3.83 -17.66 43.03
CA MET A 16 -4.37 -18.61 42.05
C MET A 16 -4.19 -20.04 42.54
N SER A 17 -5.28 -20.66 42.96
CA SER A 17 -5.21 -22.02 43.49
C SER A 17 -4.74 -23.01 42.42
N PRO A 18 -3.97 -24.05 42.80
CA PRO A 18 -3.59 -25.12 41.87
C PRO A 18 -4.78 -25.77 41.17
N THR A 19 -5.93 -25.86 41.84
CA THR A 19 -7.17 -26.40 41.29
C THR A 19 -7.70 -25.53 40.15
N ILE A 20 -7.78 -24.21 40.33
CA ILE A 20 -8.22 -23.29 39.27
C ILE A 20 -7.26 -23.35 38.08
N ASN A 21 -5.95 -23.27 38.34
CA ASN A 21 -4.95 -23.33 37.28
C ASN A 21 -5.04 -24.65 36.48
N ARG A 22 -5.20 -25.79 37.16
CA ARG A 22 -5.36 -27.10 36.49
C ARG A 22 -6.65 -27.17 35.67
N SER A 23 -7.75 -26.60 36.18
CA SER A 23 -9.01 -26.48 35.45
C SER A 23 -8.85 -25.67 34.17
N ASN A 24 -8.20 -24.50 34.24
CA ASN A 24 -7.93 -23.67 33.08
C ASN A 24 -7.03 -24.38 32.05
N LEU A 25 -5.95 -25.03 32.49
CA LEU A 25 -5.06 -25.79 31.61
C LEU A 25 -5.79 -26.91 30.88
N LYS A 26 -6.64 -27.65 31.59
CA LYS A 26 -7.45 -28.72 30.99
C LYS A 26 -8.40 -28.18 29.93
N LYS A 27 -9.17 -27.13 30.26
CA LYS A 27 -10.07 -26.45 29.31
C LYS A 27 -9.31 -25.92 28.10
N PHE A 28 -8.15 -25.33 28.32
CA PHE A 28 -7.30 -24.85 27.23
C PHE A 28 -6.85 -26.00 26.32
N GLU A 29 -6.27 -27.07 26.88
CA GLU A 29 -5.78 -28.22 26.11
C GLU A 29 -6.90 -28.90 25.30
N GLU A 30 -8.08 -29.10 25.91
CA GLU A 30 -9.17 -29.88 25.33
C GLU A 30 -10.10 -29.08 24.42
N LYS A 31 -10.28 -27.77 24.69
CA LYS A 31 -11.36 -26.97 24.08
C LYS A 31 -10.89 -25.72 23.35
N VAL A 32 -9.69 -25.22 23.62
CA VAL A 32 -9.20 -23.96 23.02
C VAL A 32 -8.06 -24.23 22.03
N LEU A 33 -7.07 -25.03 22.44
CA LEU A 33 -5.89 -25.34 21.63
C LEU A 33 -6.20 -25.88 20.22
N PRO A 34 -7.23 -26.74 20.00
CA PRO A 34 -7.56 -27.21 18.65
C PRO A 34 -7.86 -26.09 17.63
N TYR A 35 -8.35 -24.93 18.08
CA TYR A 35 -8.70 -23.79 17.22
C TYR A 35 -7.51 -22.88 16.88
N PHE A 36 -6.30 -23.26 17.29
CA PHE A 36 -5.09 -22.66 16.77
C PHE A 36 -4.59 -23.36 15.48
N PHE A 37 -5.19 -24.50 15.10
CA PHE A 37 -4.87 -25.25 13.87
C PHE A 37 -3.37 -25.50 13.65
N TYR A 38 -2.65 -25.77 14.74
CA TYR A 38 -1.26 -26.22 14.65
C TYR A 38 -1.17 -27.62 14.06
N ASN A 39 -0.06 -27.95 13.41
CA ASN A 39 0.22 -29.33 13.02
C ASN A 39 0.40 -30.24 14.26
N ASP A 40 0.38 -31.56 14.03
CA ASP A 40 0.44 -32.55 15.10
C ASP A 40 1.71 -32.42 15.96
N GLU A 41 2.84 -32.12 15.35
CA GLU A 41 4.12 -31.95 16.05
C GLU A 41 4.11 -30.74 16.98
N SER A 42 3.62 -29.59 16.50
CA SER A 42 3.51 -28.37 17.30
C SER A 42 2.51 -28.55 18.45
N ASN A 43 1.36 -29.18 18.19
CA ASN A 43 0.39 -29.55 19.21
C ASN A 43 0.99 -30.49 20.27
N ARG A 44 1.77 -31.50 19.84
CA ARG A 44 2.47 -32.42 20.74
C ARG A 44 3.47 -31.69 21.63
N ARG A 45 4.28 -30.79 21.06
CA ARG A 45 5.24 -29.95 21.82
C ARG A 45 4.52 -29.09 22.87
N ILE A 46 3.43 -28.42 22.51
CA ILE A 46 2.64 -27.61 23.45
C ILE A 46 2.06 -28.51 24.56
N ARG A 47 1.39 -29.61 24.22
CA ARG A 47 0.81 -30.54 25.22
C ARG A 47 1.85 -31.12 26.18
N ASN A 48 3.02 -31.48 25.66
CA ASN A 48 4.14 -31.93 26.49
C ASN A 48 4.56 -30.84 27.48
N ARG A 49 4.59 -29.56 27.06
CA ARG A 49 4.87 -28.44 27.94
C ARG A 49 3.83 -28.31 29.04
N LEU A 50 2.54 -28.43 28.72
CA LEU A 50 1.44 -28.32 29.70
C LEU A 50 1.52 -29.38 30.78
N LYS A 51 1.93 -30.60 30.43
CA LYS A 51 2.06 -31.74 31.34
C LYS A 51 3.38 -31.76 32.12
N ASN A 52 4.24 -30.74 31.95
CA ASN A 52 5.60 -30.70 32.47
C ASN A 52 6.47 -31.89 32.02
N HIS A 53 6.17 -32.51 30.86
CA HIS A 53 6.96 -33.60 30.28
C HIS A 53 8.08 -33.10 29.38
N ILE A 54 8.41 -31.81 29.42
CA ILE A 54 9.54 -31.28 28.66
C ILE A 54 10.77 -31.29 29.56
N ASP A 55 11.62 -32.29 29.30
CA ASP A 55 12.98 -32.47 29.84
C ASP A 55 14.04 -31.75 28.99
N ASP A 56 13.68 -30.67 28.28
CA ASP A 56 14.67 -29.85 27.59
C ASP A 56 15.37 -28.92 28.59
N GLU A 57 16.66 -29.15 28.78
CA GLU A 57 17.53 -28.34 29.64
C GLU A 57 17.46 -26.84 29.31
N ASN A 58 17.28 -26.47 28.04
CA ASN A 58 17.16 -25.08 27.63
C ASN A 58 15.89 -24.43 28.21
N ASN A 59 14.79 -25.17 28.16
CA ASN A 59 13.51 -24.72 28.69
C ASN A 59 13.50 -24.62 30.22
N THR A 60 14.20 -25.51 30.92
CA THR A 60 14.31 -25.43 32.38
C THR A 60 15.27 -24.33 32.85
N CYS A 61 16.25 -23.94 32.03
CA CYS A 61 17.19 -22.86 32.34
C CYS A 61 16.48 -21.55 32.70
N LEU A 62 15.50 -21.11 31.89
CA LEU A 62 14.76 -19.88 32.15
C LEU A 62 13.82 -20.02 33.36
N ASP A 63 13.18 -21.19 33.54
CA ASP A 63 12.34 -21.47 34.72
C ASP A 63 13.16 -21.36 36.02
N ASN A 64 14.39 -21.90 36.01
CA ASN A 64 15.31 -21.86 37.14
C ASN A 64 15.86 -20.45 37.39
N LEU A 65 16.22 -19.72 36.35
CA LEU A 65 16.69 -18.33 36.44
C LEU A 65 15.64 -17.42 37.09
N LEU A 66 14.38 -17.54 36.64
CA LEU A 66 13.24 -16.80 37.19
C LEU A 66 12.70 -17.43 38.48
N LYS A 67 13.20 -18.61 38.85
CA LYS A 67 12.79 -19.40 40.01
C LYS A 67 11.27 -19.61 40.01
N LEU A 68 10.70 -20.10 38.90
CA LEU A 68 9.26 -20.31 38.77
C LEU A 68 8.79 -21.52 39.60
N ASN A 69 7.54 -21.47 40.08
CA ASN A 69 6.89 -22.57 40.79
C ASN A 69 6.36 -23.66 39.82
N ALA A 70 5.66 -24.66 40.35
CA ALA A 70 5.07 -25.75 39.55
C ALA A 70 3.98 -25.29 38.55
N GLN A 71 3.38 -24.11 38.77
CA GLN A 71 2.47 -23.47 37.82
C GLN A 71 3.22 -22.57 36.81
N LYS A 72 4.56 -22.60 36.78
CA LYS A 72 5.42 -21.76 35.93
C LYS A 72 5.20 -20.26 36.16
N ARG A 73 4.98 -19.86 37.41
CA ARG A 73 4.84 -18.46 37.86
C ARG A 73 5.78 -18.15 39.02
N ALA A 74 6.13 -16.88 39.19
CA ALA A 74 6.74 -16.35 40.41
C ALA A 74 6.13 -14.98 40.72
N PHE A 75 5.59 -14.81 41.92
CA PHE A 75 4.96 -13.56 42.34
C PHE A 75 5.83 -12.78 43.33
N TYR A 76 5.75 -11.47 43.18
CA TYR A 76 6.45 -10.51 44.00
C TYR A 76 5.47 -9.43 44.45
N LEU A 77 5.46 -9.13 45.75
CA LEU A 77 4.72 -7.99 46.27
C LEU A 77 5.44 -6.70 45.85
N LEU A 78 4.70 -5.81 45.19
CA LEU A 78 5.16 -4.48 44.87
C LEU A 78 4.66 -3.49 45.92
N GLU A 79 5.53 -2.56 46.29
CA GLU A 79 5.16 -1.40 47.09
C GLU A 79 5.40 -0.13 46.31
N GLU A 80 4.41 0.75 46.39
CA GLU A 80 4.47 2.11 45.92
C GLU A 80 4.86 3.01 47.09
N SER A 81 5.96 3.71 46.90
CA SER A 81 6.39 4.83 47.73
C SER A 81 6.35 6.11 46.92
N GLU A 82 6.39 7.26 47.58
CA GLU A 82 6.43 8.56 46.92
C GLU A 82 7.49 8.63 45.80
N GLY A 83 8.69 8.11 46.06
CA GLY A 83 9.79 8.10 45.10
C GLY A 83 9.71 7.01 44.02
N THR A 84 8.69 6.15 44.05
CA THR A 84 8.56 5.02 43.10
C THR A 84 7.19 4.91 42.46
N ASP A 85 6.21 5.69 42.91
CA ASP A 85 4.89 5.80 42.31
C ASP A 85 4.98 6.75 41.11
N GLU A 86 5.16 6.16 39.94
CA GLU A 86 5.33 6.93 38.71
C GLU A 86 4.04 7.67 38.33
N VAL A 87 2.85 7.15 38.69
CA VAL A 87 1.58 7.85 38.46
C VAL A 87 1.53 9.14 39.29
N TYR A 88 2.02 9.08 40.54
CA TYR A 88 2.19 10.25 41.37
C TYR A 88 3.23 11.22 40.81
N ARG A 89 4.39 10.73 40.35
CA ARG A 89 5.40 11.60 39.70
C ARG A 89 4.83 12.32 38.47
N TYR A 90 4.10 11.60 37.63
CA TYR A 90 3.39 12.17 36.47
C TYR A 90 2.39 13.24 36.92
N TYR A 91 1.59 12.96 37.96
CA TYR A 91 0.66 13.91 38.56
C TYR A 91 1.37 15.18 39.07
N CYS A 92 2.46 15.04 39.83
CA CYS A 92 3.24 16.16 40.33
C CYS A 92 3.83 16.99 39.18
N ASN A 93 4.40 16.35 38.18
CA ASN A 93 4.96 17.02 37.00
C ASN A 93 3.89 17.80 36.24
N ARG A 94 2.68 17.23 36.09
CA ARG A 94 1.55 17.93 35.44
C ARG A 94 1.11 19.15 36.24
N ILE A 95 0.97 19.01 37.56
CA ILE A 95 0.69 20.14 38.45
C ILE A 95 1.79 21.20 38.31
N LEU A 96 3.07 20.83 38.37
CA LEU A 96 4.16 21.81 38.29
C LEU A 96 4.25 22.51 36.93
N HIS A 97 3.94 21.82 35.83
CA HIS A 97 4.01 22.36 34.48
C HIS A 97 2.82 23.27 34.15
N GLU A 98 1.60 22.87 34.50
CA GLU A 98 0.37 23.61 34.18
C GLU A 98 0.13 24.80 35.14
N ASN A 99 0.87 24.87 36.26
CA ASN A 99 0.58 25.82 37.35
C ASN A 99 1.59 26.96 37.54
N LYS A 100 2.26 27.44 36.48
CA LYS A 100 3.13 28.62 36.64
C LYS A 100 2.38 29.88 37.08
N GLU A 101 1.05 29.95 36.93
CA GLU A 101 0.25 31.16 37.22
C GLU A 101 -1.13 30.90 37.88
N LEU A 102 -1.38 29.74 38.50
CA LEU A 102 -2.70 29.51 39.11
C LEU A 102 -2.91 30.35 40.38
N ASP A 103 -3.99 31.13 40.40
CA ASP A 103 -4.54 31.79 41.59
C ASP A 103 -5.27 30.75 42.46
N LEU A 104 -4.50 29.97 43.20
CA LEU A 104 -5.07 29.03 44.18
C LEU A 104 -5.75 29.81 45.31
N PRO A 105 -6.90 29.34 45.81
CA PRO A 105 -7.52 29.92 47.00
C PRO A 105 -6.50 30.02 48.14
N LYS A 106 -6.51 31.13 48.88
CA LYS A 106 -5.52 31.45 49.93
C LYS A 106 -5.38 30.33 50.98
N GLU A 107 -6.42 29.53 51.16
CA GLU A 107 -6.49 28.43 52.11
C GLU A 107 -5.78 27.15 51.64
N VAL A 108 -5.45 27.02 50.34
CA VAL A 108 -4.79 25.83 49.78
C VAL A 108 -3.32 26.11 49.58
N LYS A 109 -2.47 25.40 50.33
CA LYS A 109 -1.03 25.46 50.12
C LYS A 109 -0.69 24.52 48.96
N PHE A 110 0.05 25.03 47.98
CA PHE A 110 0.51 24.26 46.83
C PHE A 110 1.17 22.92 47.21
N LYS A 111 1.95 22.92 48.31
CA LYS A 111 2.57 21.70 48.85
C LYS A 111 1.58 20.60 49.26
N ASP A 112 0.36 20.96 49.65
CA ASP A 112 -0.65 20.00 50.11
C ASP A 112 -1.26 19.26 48.90
N LEU A 113 -1.27 19.87 47.71
CA LEU A 113 -1.62 19.20 46.45
C LEU A 113 -0.54 18.21 46.01
N LEU A 114 0.71 18.44 46.42
CA LEU A 114 1.88 17.61 46.14
C LEU A 114 2.24 16.70 47.32
N ASP A 115 1.31 16.41 48.24
CA ASP A 115 1.55 15.44 49.30
C ASP A 115 1.17 14.03 48.82
N TYR A 116 2.09 13.07 48.99
CA TYR A 116 1.87 11.70 48.52
C TYR A 116 0.70 11.00 49.22
N ASN A 117 0.50 11.25 50.52
CA ASN A 117 -0.61 10.64 51.26
C ASN A 117 -1.96 11.26 50.85
N VAL A 118 -1.99 12.56 50.54
CA VAL A 118 -3.15 13.24 49.97
C VAL A 118 -3.48 12.65 48.60
N PHE A 119 -2.48 12.50 47.71
CA PHE A 119 -2.63 11.83 46.42
C PHE A 119 -3.16 10.39 46.59
N LYS A 120 -2.50 9.57 47.41
CA LYS A 120 -2.81 8.15 47.62
C LYS A 120 -4.20 7.96 48.23
N SER A 121 -4.57 8.75 49.22
CA SER A 121 -5.91 8.70 49.83
C SER A 121 -7.01 9.33 48.97
N ASN A 122 -6.64 10.14 47.96
CA ASN A 122 -7.56 11.00 47.20
C ASN A 122 -8.39 11.92 48.11
N LYS A 123 -7.80 12.41 49.20
CA LYS A 123 -8.45 13.28 50.19
C LYS A 123 -7.53 14.44 50.55
N ILE A 124 -8.00 15.67 50.33
CA ILE A 124 -7.30 16.91 50.70
C ILE A 124 -8.11 17.66 51.75
N LYS A 125 -7.43 18.25 52.74
CA LYS A 125 -8.08 19.10 53.76
C LYS A 125 -7.88 20.56 53.39
N ILE A 126 -8.97 21.32 53.35
CA ILE A 126 -8.95 22.77 53.10
C ILE A 126 -9.77 23.42 54.23
N GLY A 127 -9.10 24.19 55.07
CA GLY A 127 -9.66 24.65 56.34
C GLY A 127 -10.12 23.47 57.22
N LYS A 128 -11.40 23.45 57.59
CA LYS A 128 -12.01 22.36 58.39
C LYS A 128 -12.66 21.26 57.55
N GLN A 129 -12.77 21.43 56.24
CA GLN A 129 -13.48 20.51 55.35
C GLN A 129 -12.50 19.56 54.63
N THR A 130 -12.96 18.35 54.31
CA THR A 130 -12.20 17.36 53.53
C THR A 130 -12.85 17.17 52.17
N TYR A 131 -12.08 17.33 51.11
CA TYR A 131 -12.54 17.22 49.72
C TYR A 131 -11.91 15.99 49.05
N LYS A 132 -12.55 15.49 48.00
CA LYS A 132 -11.92 14.53 47.08
C LYS A 132 -10.91 15.30 46.24
N LEU A 133 -9.62 14.95 46.37
CA LEU A 133 -8.51 15.67 45.71
C LEU A 133 -8.76 15.85 44.21
N PHE A 134 -9.02 14.76 43.49
CA PHE A 134 -9.14 14.83 42.03
C PHE A 134 -10.38 15.60 41.56
N LYS A 135 -11.48 15.56 42.32
CA LYS A 135 -12.66 16.39 42.03
C LYS A 135 -12.35 17.86 42.27
N TYR A 136 -11.66 18.18 43.37
CA TYR A 136 -11.22 19.54 43.67
C TYR A 136 -10.33 20.09 42.55
N ILE A 137 -9.39 19.28 42.05
CA ILE A 137 -8.50 19.65 40.95
C ILE A 137 -9.27 19.97 39.66
N ILE A 138 -10.28 19.18 39.31
CA ILE A 138 -11.14 19.44 38.14
C ILE A 138 -12.00 20.69 38.35
N ASP A 139 -12.70 20.78 39.48
CA ASP A 139 -13.64 21.87 39.80
C ASP A 139 -12.92 23.24 39.81
N ASN A 140 -11.63 23.27 40.17
CA ASN A 140 -10.79 24.48 40.17
C ASN A 140 -9.90 24.61 38.93
N LYS A 141 -10.12 23.78 37.89
CA LYS A 141 -9.37 23.80 36.62
C LYS A 141 -7.84 23.74 36.79
N ILE A 142 -7.37 23.05 37.84
CA ILE A 142 -5.94 22.87 38.11
C ILE A 142 -5.33 21.89 37.11
N LEU A 143 -6.06 20.83 36.78
CA LEU A 143 -5.75 19.91 35.69
C LEU A 143 -7.01 19.61 34.90
N ARG A 144 -6.84 19.31 33.61
CA ARG A 144 -7.94 18.87 32.76
C ARG A 144 -8.51 17.52 33.20
N GLU A 145 -9.80 17.30 32.91
CA GLU A 145 -10.51 16.08 33.28
C GLU A 145 -9.93 14.82 32.62
N ASP A 146 -9.45 14.91 31.37
CA ASP A 146 -8.81 13.80 30.65
C ASP A 146 -7.53 13.33 31.36
N VAL A 147 -6.72 14.27 31.86
CA VAL A 147 -5.49 13.98 32.63
C VAL A 147 -5.84 13.28 33.95
N ILE A 148 -6.87 13.77 34.65
CA ILE A 148 -7.33 13.13 35.90
C ILE A 148 -7.93 11.75 35.65
N LYS A 149 -8.67 11.56 34.56
CA LYS A 149 -9.19 10.24 34.16
C LYS A 149 -8.04 9.26 33.91
N LEU A 150 -6.96 9.70 33.24
CA LEU A 150 -5.77 8.88 33.04
C LEU A 150 -5.10 8.50 34.38
N ILE A 151 -4.87 9.48 35.26
CA ILE A 151 -4.27 9.26 36.59
C ILE A 151 -5.11 8.30 37.43
N THR A 152 -6.41 8.53 37.53
CA THR A 152 -7.32 7.71 38.35
C THR A 152 -7.51 6.30 37.81
N THR A 153 -7.43 6.11 36.50
CA THR A 153 -7.45 4.79 35.86
C THR A 153 -6.13 4.04 36.07
N SER A 154 -5.01 4.77 36.11
CA SER A 154 -3.65 4.23 36.26
C SER A 154 -3.28 3.96 37.72
N LYS A 155 -3.86 4.72 38.65
CA LYS A 155 -3.56 4.63 40.08
C LYS A 155 -4.07 3.33 40.69
N THR A 156 -3.21 2.64 41.43
CA THR A 156 -3.61 1.42 42.14
C THR A 156 -4.46 1.79 43.38
N LYS A 157 -5.63 1.15 43.51
CA LYS A 157 -6.59 1.46 44.59
C LYS A 157 -6.20 0.81 45.90
N ASN A 158 -5.31 1.37 46.74
CA ASN A 158 -4.98 0.91 48.12
C ASN A 158 -4.96 -0.62 48.33
N LYS A 159 -4.64 -1.37 47.29
CA LYS A 159 -4.67 -2.82 47.22
C LYS A 159 -3.25 -3.22 46.90
N SER A 160 -2.83 -4.34 47.47
CA SER A 160 -1.55 -4.92 47.13
C SER A 160 -1.47 -5.15 45.63
N THR A 161 -0.40 -4.64 45.03
CA THR A 161 -0.06 -4.88 43.63
C THR A 161 1.02 -5.96 43.60
N TYR A 162 0.86 -6.92 42.71
CA TYR A 162 1.79 -8.02 42.55
C TYR A 162 2.38 -7.98 41.15
N LEU A 163 3.69 -8.21 41.06
CA LEU A 163 4.37 -8.57 39.81
C LEU A 163 4.35 -10.08 39.68
N CYS A 164 3.93 -10.59 38.53
CA CYS A 164 4.08 -11.99 38.15
C CYS A 164 5.11 -12.11 37.03
N LEU A 165 6.10 -12.97 37.20
CA LEU A 165 6.92 -13.50 36.11
C LEU A 165 6.31 -14.83 35.67
N SER A 166 6.00 -15.01 34.40
CA SER A 166 5.24 -16.16 33.94
C SER A 166 5.73 -16.78 32.64
N ARG A 167 5.75 -18.12 32.67
CA ARG A 167 5.81 -18.99 31.49
C ARG A 167 4.61 -19.94 31.40
N ASN A 168 3.54 -19.61 32.09
CA ASN A 168 2.29 -20.36 32.02
C ASN A 168 1.52 -19.97 30.75
N VAL A 169 1.16 -20.95 29.92
CA VAL A 169 0.43 -20.72 28.66
C VAL A 169 -0.87 -19.95 28.88
N ILE A 170 -1.53 -20.18 30.02
CA ILE A 170 -2.80 -19.52 30.34
C ILE A 170 -2.59 -18.02 30.44
N ASP A 171 -1.47 -17.57 30.99
CA ASP A 171 -1.19 -16.13 31.10
C ASP A 171 -0.95 -15.52 29.71
N TYR A 172 -0.33 -16.26 28.79
CA TYR A 172 -0.17 -15.81 27.41
C TYR A 172 -1.52 -15.68 26.71
N ILE A 173 -2.40 -16.67 26.83
CA ILE A 173 -3.74 -16.60 26.21
C ILE A 173 -4.57 -15.47 26.81
N PHE A 174 -4.47 -15.19 28.11
CA PHE A 174 -5.24 -14.11 28.72
C PHE A 174 -4.72 -12.71 28.42
N CYS A 175 -3.50 -12.61 27.91
CA CYS A 175 -2.94 -11.33 27.50
C CYS A 175 -3.72 -10.69 26.34
N SER A 176 -4.58 -11.46 25.67
CA SER A 176 -5.32 -11.09 24.47
C SER A 176 -6.85 -11.09 24.62
N THR A 177 -7.39 -11.27 25.83
CA THR A 177 -8.85 -11.29 26.06
C THR A 177 -9.32 -10.12 26.94
N ASN A 178 -10.24 -9.30 26.42
CA ASN A 178 -11.00 -8.27 27.14
C ASN A 178 -10.19 -7.38 28.11
N GLN A 179 -8.96 -7.02 27.75
CA GLN A 179 -8.17 -6.04 28.51
C GLN A 179 -8.39 -4.64 27.93
N SER A 180 -8.38 -3.62 28.79
CA SER A 180 -8.67 -2.23 28.37
C SER A 180 -7.58 -1.60 27.50
N PHE A 181 -6.45 -2.27 27.32
CA PHE A 181 -5.36 -1.83 26.45
C PHE A 181 -5.34 -2.70 25.20
N THR A 182 -5.37 -2.05 24.04
CA THR A 182 -5.30 -2.72 22.74
C THR A 182 -3.91 -3.28 22.53
N SER A 183 -3.81 -4.58 22.31
CA SER A 183 -2.59 -5.21 21.81
C SER A 183 -2.89 -5.85 20.47
N CYS A 184 -1.91 -5.85 19.58
CA CYS A 184 -1.96 -6.49 18.28
C CYS A 184 -2.24 -8.02 18.36
N VAL A 185 -2.06 -8.62 19.55
CA VAL A 185 -2.36 -10.04 19.84
C VAL A 185 -3.79 -10.34 20.28
N SER A 186 -4.74 -9.41 20.22
CA SER A 186 -6.13 -9.59 20.70
C SER A 186 -6.84 -10.77 20.03
N LEU A 187 -7.47 -11.68 20.80
CA LEU A 187 -8.28 -12.78 20.27
C LEU A 187 -9.74 -12.37 19.96
N GLU A 188 -10.18 -11.23 20.49
CA GLU A 188 -11.58 -10.76 20.36
C GLU A 188 -11.81 -9.78 19.20
N LYS A 189 -10.74 -9.23 18.63
CA LYS A 189 -10.83 -8.21 17.58
C LYS A 189 -10.39 -8.82 16.26
N SER A 190 -11.09 -8.49 15.18
CA SER A 190 -10.57 -8.71 13.83
C SER A 190 -9.31 -7.85 13.62
N GLY A 191 -8.35 -8.36 12.86
CA GLY A 191 -7.02 -7.76 12.67
C GLY A 191 -5.94 -8.83 12.51
N LYS A 192 -4.66 -8.42 12.53
CA LYS A 192 -3.44 -9.14 12.08
C LYS A 192 -3.15 -10.55 12.64
N MET A 193 -4.10 -11.23 13.28
CA MET A 193 -4.03 -12.63 13.75
C MET A 193 -2.78 -12.97 14.57
N GLU A 194 -2.11 -11.96 15.13
CA GLU A 194 -0.89 -12.16 15.91
C GLU A 194 -1.17 -12.95 17.18
N GLY A 195 -2.43 -12.99 17.62
CA GLY A 195 -2.90 -13.85 18.70
C GLY A 195 -2.72 -15.34 18.44
N LEU A 196 -2.64 -15.79 17.17
CA LEU A 196 -2.48 -17.20 16.82
C LEU A 196 -1.11 -17.77 17.18
N GLY A 197 -0.12 -16.93 17.50
CA GLY A 197 1.17 -17.39 18.03
C GLY A 197 1.18 -17.64 19.55
N LEU A 198 0.13 -17.28 20.28
CA LEU A 198 0.15 -17.20 21.75
C LEU A 198 0.39 -18.53 22.45
N ALA A 199 -0.23 -19.61 21.96
CA ALA A 199 -0.09 -20.93 22.56
C ALA A 199 1.33 -21.48 22.39
N GLY A 200 1.97 -21.21 21.25
CA GLY A 200 3.36 -21.60 20.98
C GLY A 200 4.41 -20.89 21.80
N LEU A 201 4.11 -19.74 22.42
CA LEU A 201 5.09 -19.08 23.28
C LEU A 201 5.51 -19.93 24.48
N SER A 202 4.67 -20.88 24.90
CA SER A 202 4.97 -21.78 26.02
C SER A 202 6.16 -22.69 25.77
N VAL A 203 6.49 -22.96 24.50
CA VAL A 203 7.63 -23.79 24.09
C VAL A 203 8.87 -22.98 23.72
N ASP A 204 8.80 -21.65 23.72
CA ASP A 204 9.94 -20.77 23.46
C ASP A 204 10.85 -20.72 24.70
N PRO A 205 12.12 -21.19 24.62
CA PRO A 205 13.04 -21.24 25.76
C PRO A 205 13.57 -19.87 26.18
N ASN A 206 13.42 -18.84 25.33
CA ASN A 206 13.94 -17.51 25.59
C ASN A 206 12.89 -16.56 26.14
N ARG A 207 11.60 -16.87 26.00
CA ARG A 207 10.53 -15.91 26.24
C ARG A 207 9.83 -16.14 27.58
N PHE A 208 9.48 -15.03 28.23
CA PHE A 208 8.54 -15.00 29.34
C PHE A 208 7.75 -13.69 29.34
N MET A 209 6.61 -13.70 30.01
CA MET A 209 5.79 -12.51 30.21
C MET A 209 5.94 -12.03 31.65
N CYS A 210 5.96 -10.72 31.82
CA CYS A 210 5.72 -10.09 33.11
C CYS A 210 4.38 -9.38 33.06
N PHE A 211 3.65 -9.41 34.16
CA PHE A 211 2.44 -8.60 34.30
C PHE A 211 2.24 -8.18 35.75
N THR A 212 1.51 -7.07 35.93
CA THR A 212 1.09 -6.62 37.24
C THR A 212 -0.41 -6.87 37.45
N THR A 213 -0.79 -7.23 38.67
CA THR A 213 -2.18 -7.51 39.04
C THR A 213 -2.48 -7.17 40.50
N GLN A 214 -3.75 -7.02 40.84
CA GLN A 214 -4.20 -6.93 42.24
C GLN A 214 -4.43 -8.30 42.88
N GLY A 215 -4.16 -9.39 42.16
CA GLY A 215 -4.33 -10.75 42.66
C GLY A 215 -5.79 -11.18 42.79
N LEU A 216 -6.71 -10.51 42.08
CA LEU A 216 -8.13 -10.82 42.07
C LEU A 216 -8.49 -11.52 40.76
N PRO A 217 -8.83 -12.82 40.79
CA PRO A 217 -9.34 -13.52 39.62
C PRO A 217 -10.67 -12.91 39.13
N ARG A 218 -10.91 -13.02 37.84
CA ARG A 218 -12.13 -12.67 37.13
C ARG A 218 -12.46 -13.80 36.15
N LYS A 219 -13.73 -13.89 35.81
CA LYS A 219 -14.22 -14.80 34.78
C LYS A 219 -14.02 -14.19 33.40
N TYR A 220 -13.53 -15.02 32.49
CA TYR A 220 -13.35 -14.72 31.07
C TYR A 220 -14.00 -15.83 30.25
N ILE A 221 -14.51 -15.50 29.07
CA ILE A 221 -15.14 -16.45 28.16
C ILE A 221 -14.28 -16.53 26.89
N LEU A 222 -13.84 -17.73 26.53
CA LEU A 222 -13.07 -18.02 25.31
C LEU A 222 -13.59 -19.32 24.68
N ARG A 223 -14.09 -19.28 23.43
CA ARG A 223 -14.78 -20.43 22.78
C ARG A 223 -15.80 -21.11 23.71
N ASP A 224 -16.68 -20.31 24.30
CA ASP A 224 -17.70 -20.72 25.29
C ASP A 224 -17.17 -21.34 26.59
N GLN A 225 -15.85 -21.34 26.78
CA GLN A 225 -15.24 -21.82 28.02
C GLN A 225 -15.08 -20.67 29.00
N GLU A 226 -15.71 -20.81 30.17
CA GLU A 226 -15.45 -19.93 31.31
C GLU A 226 -14.10 -20.29 31.94
N LEU A 227 -13.23 -19.30 32.09
CA LEU A 227 -11.89 -19.43 32.64
C LEU A 227 -11.69 -18.35 33.72
N ASP A 228 -11.08 -18.74 34.84
CA ASP A 228 -10.80 -17.81 35.94
C ASP A 228 -9.36 -17.31 35.87
N HIS A 229 -9.16 -16.02 35.63
CA HIS A 229 -7.82 -15.46 35.52
C HIS A 229 -7.69 -14.04 36.07
N PHE A 230 -6.45 -13.58 36.24
CA PHE A 230 -6.20 -12.25 36.79
C PHE A 230 -6.59 -11.14 35.82
N LEU A 231 -7.10 -10.03 36.36
CA LEU A 231 -7.08 -8.77 35.63
C LEU A 231 -5.65 -8.22 35.58
N TYR A 232 -5.17 -7.91 34.38
CA TYR A 232 -3.86 -7.29 34.20
C TYR A 232 -3.98 -5.77 34.30
N ILE A 233 -3.11 -5.15 35.10
CA ILE A 233 -2.95 -3.70 35.16
C ILE A 233 -1.98 -3.24 34.07
N SER A 234 -0.90 -3.99 33.90
CA SER A 234 0.08 -3.83 32.82
C SER A 234 0.75 -5.16 32.52
N ARG A 235 1.33 -5.28 31.32
CA ARG A 235 2.12 -6.44 30.90
C ARG A 235 3.26 -6.05 29.97
N TRP A 236 4.27 -6.89 29.89
CA TRP A 236 5.36 -6.73 28.94
C TRP A 236 6.01 -8.08 28.64
N TRP A 237 6.54 -8.20 27.42
CA TRP A 237 7.30 -9.36 26.99
C TRP A 237 8.77 -9.20 27.36
N ASN A 238 9.44 -10.31 27.61
CA ASN A 238 10.85 -10.32 27.93
C ASN A 238 11.54 -11.47 27.21
N LEU A 239 12.77 -11.23 26.75
CA LEU A 239 13.62 -12.22 26.13
C LEU A 239 14.88 -12.45 26.94
N LEU A 240 15.31 -13.71 27.03
CA LEU A 240 16.58 -14.13 27.59
C LEU A 240 17.66 -14.01 26.50
N GLY A 241 18.59 -13.08 26.71
CA GLY A 241 19.78 -12.93 25.90
C GLY A 241 20.96 -13.74 26.42
N LYS A 242 22.05 -13.73 25.63
CA LYS A 242 23.34 -14.31 26.04
C LYS A 242 23.78 -13.76 27.41
N ARG A 243 24.47 -14.60 28.20
CA ARG A 243 24.96 -14.27 29.57
C ARG A 243 23.85 -13.92 30.58
N ASP A 244 22.64 -14.40 30.33
CA ASP A 244 21.46 -14.26 31.18
C ASP A 244 20.97 -12.82 31.34
N TYR A 245 21.19 -11.98 30.33
CA TYR A 245 20.57 -10.66 30.28
C TYR A 245 19.11 -10.79 29.87
N ILE A 246 18.24 -10.12 30.60
CA ILE A 246 16.83 -9.94 30.27
C ILE A 246 16.72 -8.71 29.39
N TYR A 247 16.10 -8.87 28.23
CA TYR A 247 15.72 -7.79 27.34
C TYR A 247 14.22 -7.54 27.47
N PRO A 248 13.80 -6.49 28.20
CA PRO A 248 12.40 -6.12 28.28
C PRO A 248 11.98 -5.49 26.96
N ILE A 249 10.95 -6.07 26.36
CA ILE A 249 10.28 -5.51 25.19
C ILE A 249 9.26 -4.48 25.70
N ARG A 250 8.62 -3.77 24.75
CA ARG A 250 7.59 -2.76 25.02
C ARG A 250 6.55 -3.21 26.05
N ALA A 251 6.20 -2.30 26.94
CA ALA A 251 5.13 -2.45 27.91
C ALA A 251 3.78 -2.02 27.35
N PHE A 252 2.75 -2.79 27.67
CA PHE A 252 1.35 -2.52 27.34
C PHE A 252 0.54 -2.29 28.63
N GLY A 253 -0.46 -1.40 28.54
CA GLY A 253 -1.26 -0.97 29.69
C GLY A 253 -0.76 0.34 30.29
N ASN A 254 -0.73 0.44 31.62
CA ASN A 254 -0.27 1.64 32.32
C ASN A 254 1.21 1.96 32.01
N ILE A 255 1.41 2.85 31.03
CA ILE A 255 2.71 3.26 30.43
C ILE A 255 3.66 3.85 31.47
N ILE A 256 3.13 4.26 32.62
CA ILE A 256 3.87 5.06 33.58
C ILE A 256 4.86 4.19 34.39
N THR A 257 4.78 2.85 34.35
CA THR A 257 5.71 2.00 35.12
C THR A 257 6.97 1.63 34.34
N ASP A 258 8.15 2.05 34.81
CA ASP A 258 9.44 1.59 34.26
C ASP A 258 9.69 0.11 34.60
N THR A 259 9.51 -0.74 33.58
CA THR A 259 9.66 -2.19 33.69
C THR A 259 11.10 -2.61 33.94
N ARG A 260 12.09 -1.85 33.46
CA ARG A 260 13.52 -2.16 33.63
C ARG A 260 13.90 -2.07 35.10
N GLU A 261 13.47 -1.02 35.78
CA GLU A 261 13.77 -0.82 37.20
C GLU A 261 13.11 -1.87 38.09
N ILE A 262 11.88 -2.28 37.77
CA ILE A 262 11.22 -3.39 38.47
C ILE A 262 12.02 -4.69 38.30
N ILE A 263 12.43 -5.04 37.09
CA ILE A 263 13.21 -6.26 36.83
C ILE A 263 14.59 -6.19 37.51
N LYS A 264 15.28 -5.04 37.47
CA LYS A 264 16.55 -4.84 38.19
C LYS A 264 16.40 -5.07 39.68
N SER A 265 15.26 -4.69 40.29
CA SER A 265 15.00 -4.93 41.71
C SER A 265 14.90 -6.42 42.07
N LEU A 266 14.68 -7.29 41.09
CA LEU A 266 14.74 -8.75 41.25
C LEU A 266 16.18 -9.31 41.22
N LYS A 267 17.19 -8.45 41.10
CA LYS A 267 18.61 -8.82 40.90
C LYS A 267 18.84 -9.60 39.59
N LEU A 268 17.97 -9.42 38.61
CA LEU A 268 18.17 -9.94 37.26
C LEU A 268 19.02 -8.95 36.45
N LYS A 269 19.88 -9.48 35.58
CA LYS A 269 20.68 -8.64 34.67
C LYS A 269 19.76 -8.11 33.59
N VAL A 270 19.62 -6.79 33.48
CA VAL A 270 18.75 -6.16 32.48
C VAL A 270 19.62 -5.52 31.40
N PHE A 271 19.26 -5.75 30.14
CA PHE A 271 19.86 -5.10 29.00
C PHE A 271 19.40 -3.64 28.95
N ASN A 272 20.33 -2.69 29.08
CA ASN A 272 20.03 -1.26 29.22
C ASN A 272 20.39 -0.41 27.99
N ASP A 273 21.00 -1.00 26.97
CA ASP A 273 21.60 -0.26 25.86
C ASP A 273 20.93 -0.65 24.55
N GLU A 274 19.91 0.10 24.14
CA GLU A 274 19.13 -0.16 22.93
C GLU A 274 19.99 -0.11 21.65
N ASN A 275 21.16 0.54 21.70
CA ASN A 275 22.09 0.61 20.56
C ASN A 275 23.03 -0.60 20.49
N LYS A 276 23.08 -1.43 21.53
CA LYS A 276 23.89 -2.65 21.50
C LYS A 276 23.14 -3.79 20.83
N PRO A 277 23.86 -4.65 20.10
CA PRO A 277 23.28 -5.86 19.53
C PRO A 277 22.81 -6.81 20.63
N PHE A 278 21.53 -7.17 20.57
CA PHE A 278 20.88 -8.20 21.36
C PHE A 278 20.77 -9.47 20.50
N ILE A 279 21.08 -10.63 21.10
CA ILE A 279 20.83 -11.95 20.52
C ILE A 279 20.29 -12.85 21.63
N SER A 280 19.21 -13.59 21.37
CA SER A 280 18.67 -14.56 22.33
C SER A 280 19.70 -15.61 22.75
N LYS A 281 19.51 -16.19 23.94
CA LYS A 281 20.43 -17.18 24.51
C LYS A 281 20.41 -18.49 23.74
N PHE A 282 19.20 -18.98 23.44
CA PHE A 282 18.95 -20.25 22.79
C PHE A 282 18.42 -20.03 21.38
N SER A 283 18.71 -20.98 20.49
CA SER A 283 17.90 -21.14 19.28
C SER A 283 16.51 -21.62 19.68
N PHE A 284 15.53 -21.40 18.81
CA PHE A 284 14.18 -21.92 19.01
C PHE A 284 13.59 -22.35 17.68
N ASP A 285 12.62 -23.26 17.74
CA ASP A 285 11.86 -23.71 16.57
C ASP A 285 10.43 -23.16 16.70
N PRO A 286 10.00 -22.25 15.81
CA PRO A 286 8.64 -21.74 15.78
C PRO A 286 7.61 -22.87 15.73
N ILE A 287 6.43 -22.60 16.27
CA ILE A 287 5.27 -23.48 16.09
C ILE A 287 4.78 -23.38 14.64
N ARG A 288 4.28 -24.50 14.12
CA ARG A 288 3.80 -24.65 12.76
C ARG A 288 2.30 -24.97 12.69
N TYR A 289 1.65 -24.48 11.66
CA TYR A 289 0.25 -24.74 11.30
C TYR A 289 0.12 -25.99 10.43
N GLN A 290 -1.12 -26.39 10.12
CA GLN A 290 -1.41 -27.61 9.35
C GLN A 290 -0.75 -27.65 7.95
N ASN A 291 -0.52 -26.50 7.32
CA ASN A 291 0.21 -26.35 6.06
C ASN A 291 1.73 -26.14 6.25
N ASP A 292 2.28 -26.45 7.43
CA ASP A 292 3.69 -26.29 7.84
C ASP A 292 4.23 -24.85 7.89
N ASP A 293 3.37 -23.88 7.64
CA ASP A 293 3.62 -22.47 7.89
C ASP A 293 3.86 -22.16 9.36
N HIS A 294 4.45 -21.01 9.66
CA HIS A 294 4.66 -20.55 11.02
C HIS A 294 4.26 -19.09 11.20
N SER A 295 3.77 -18.77 12.38
CA SER A 295 3.46 -17.41 12.80
C SER A 295 4.09 -17.16 14.15
N MET A 296 4.67 -15.99 14.28
CA MET A 296 5.22 -15.51 15.53
C MET A 296 4.49 -14.25 15.95
N ILE A 297 4.42 -14.05 17.26
CA ILE A 297 3.97 -12.77 17.77
C ILE A 297 4.96 -11.70 17.36
N TYR A 298 4.44 -10.65 16.74
CA TYR A 298 5.17 -9.44 16.43
C TYR A 298 5.73 -8.80 17.72
N LEU A 299 7.01 -8.46 17.67
CA LEU A 299 7.75 -7.80 18.73
C LEU A 299 8.40 -6.52 18.18
N ASP A 300 8.04 -5.39 18.78
CA ASP A 300 8.66 -4.11 18.46
C ASP A 300 10.19 -4.17 18.64
N SER A 301 10.90 -3.75 17.59
CA SER A 301 12.37 -3.66 17.56
C SER A 301 13.11 -4.98 17.76
N ILE A 302 12.43 -6.12 17.56
CA ILE A 302 13.03 -7.45 17.59
C ILE A 302 12.62 -8.20 16.33
N GLY A 303 13.63 -8.64 15.58
CA GLY A 303 13.53 -9.53 14.44
C GLY A 303 14.09 -10.91 14.71
N ILE A 304 14.21 -11.67 13.63
CA ILE A 304 14.74 -13.03 13.60
C ILE A 304 16.09 -13.02 12.87
N LYS A 305 17.06 -13.74 13.43
CA LYS A 305 18.37 -13.97 12.84
C LYS A 305 18.61 -15.47 12.68
N PHE A 306 19.02 -15.87 11.48
CA PHE A 306 19.46 -17.23 11.19
C PHE A 306 20.97 -17.35 11.40
N ASN A 307 21.41 -18.42 12.04
CA ASN A 307 22.84 -18.76 12.05
C ASN A 307 23.22 -19.59 10.80
N LYS A 308 24.49 -19.97 10.67
CA LYS A 308 25.00 -20.78 9.54
C LYS A 308 24.31 -22.15 9.42
N SER A 309 23.83 -22.70 10.54
CA SER A 309 23.09 -23.96 10.61
C SER A 309 21.58 -23.79 10.40
N LYS A 310 21.13 -22.59 10.00
CA LYS A 310 19.71 -22.21 9.86
C LYS A 310 18.91 -22.26 11.16
N GLU A 311 19.58 -22.27 12.32
CA GLU A 311 18.89 -22.13 13.61
C GLU A 311 18.44 -20.67 13.81
N ILE A 312 17.29 -20.51 14.45
CA ILE A 312 16.57 -19.25 14.58
C ILE A 312 16.85 -18.64 15.96
N PHE A 313 17.25 -17.37 15.99
CA PHE A 313 17.47 -16.57 17.20
C PHE A 313 16.71 -15.25 17.13
N TYR A 314 16.32 -14.69 18.27
CA TYR A 314 15.84 -13.29 18.31
C TYR A 314 17.02 -12.33 18.22
N SER A 315 16.84 -11.22 17.51
CA SER A 315 17.86 -10.18 17.33
C SER A 315 17.22 -8.79 17.23
N ASN A 316 17.85 -7.73 17.75
CA ASN A 316 17.40 -6.35 17.52
C ASN A 316 18.10 -5.68 16.31
N ILE A 317 18.95 -6.42 15.60
CA ILE A 317 19.78 -5.89 14.49
C ILE A 317 19.16 -6.18 13.13
N GLU A 318 18.45 -7.31 13.00
CA GLU A 318 18.09 -7.91 11.72
C GLU A 318 16.69 -8.53 11.80
N GLY A 319 15.94 -8.39 10.70
CA GLY A 319 14.66 -9.03 10.46
C GLY A 319 13.46 -8.33 11.11
N SER A 320 12.27 -8.86 10.82
CA SER A 320 11.04 -8.59 11.56
C SER A 320 10.61 -9.88 12.28
N THR A 321 9.88 -9.73 13.37
CA THR A 321 9.05 -10.81 13.91
C THR A 321 7.61 -10.57 13.46
N GLY A 322 6.77 -11.60 13.45
CA GLY A 322 5.39 -11.49 13.02
C GLY A 322 4.95 -12.74 12.26
N SER A 323 3.73 -12.71 11.74
CA SER A 323 3.32 -13.64 10.69
C SER A 323 3.99 -13.19 9.39
N HIS A 324 4.70 -14.10 8.72
CA HIS A 324 5.08 -13.90 7.32
C HIS A 324 3.94 -14.20 6.36
N ASN A 325 2.79 -14.67 6.88
CA ASN A 325 1.78 -15.36 6.10
C ASN A 325 0.43 -14.65 6.09
N ASN A 326 -0.28 -14.89 5.00
CA ASN A 326 -1.61 -14.44 4.61
C ASN A 326 -2.74 -15.06 5.45
N PHE A 327 -2.61 -15.12 6.78
CA PHE A 327 -3.73 -15.56 7.60
C PHE A 327 -4.88 -14.56 7.49
N ASN A 328 -6.08 -15.07 7.24
CA ASN A 328 -7.27 -14.24 7.09
C ASN A 328 -7.56 -13.50 8.41
N SER A 329 -7.27 -12.20 8.42
CA SER A 329 -7.39 -11.34 9.59
C SER A 329 -8.81 -10.94 9.97
N ASP A 330 -9.80 -11.24 9.13
CA ASP A 330 -11.18 -10.78 9.36
C ASP A 330 -11.91 -11.61 10.40
N TRP A 331 -11.53 -12.89 10.51
CA TRP A 331 -12.12 -13.76 11.49
C TRP A 331 -11.66 -13.37 12.90
N ARG A 332 -12.57 -13.41 13.86
CA ARG A 332 -12.20 -13.41 15.27
C ARG A 332 -11.86 -14.83 15.65
N PHE A 333 -10.98 -15.02 16.63
CA PHE A 333 -10.64 -16.37 17.13
C PHE A 333 -11.87 -17.20 17.49
N ASN A 334 -12.92 -16.57 18.01
CA ASN A 334 -14.18 -17.25 18.35
C ASN A 334 -15.06 -17.63 17.15
N GLN A 335 -14.71 -17.23 15.93
CA GLN A 335 -15.46 -17.50 14.69
C GLN A 335 -14.74 -18.51 13.78
N ILE A 336 -13.47 -18.81 14.03
CA ILE A 336 -12.70 -19.76 13.21
C ILE A 336 -13.09 -21.18 13.62
N GLU A 337 -13.68 -21.92 12.69
CA GLU A 337 -14.13 -23.30 12.89
C GLU A 337 -13.21 -24.33 12.22
N ASN A 338 -12.50 -23.94 11.17
CA ASN A 338 -11.58 -24.80 10.43
C ASN A 338 -10.32 -24.05 9.97
N PHE A 339 -9.34 -24.79 9.46
CA PHE A 339 -8.06 -24.23 9.03
C PHE A 339 -8.20 -23.46 7.73
N GLU A 340 -9.09 -23.85 6.85
CA GLU A 340 -9.34 -23.20 5.56
C GLU A 340 -9.76 -21.73 5.75
N GLN A 341 -10.69 -21.47 6.68
CA GLN A 341 -11.07 -20.11 7.05
C GLN A 341 -9.90 -19.25 7.54
N LEU A 342 -8.91 -19.89 8.17
CA LEU A 342 -7.71 -19.23 8.65
C LEU A 342 -6.70 -19.02 7.52
N ALA A 343 -6.57 -20.01 6.62
CA ALA A 343 -5.55 -20.08 5.57
C ALA A 343 -5.94 -19.44 4.24
N GLU A 344 -7.19 -18.97 4.08
CA GLU A 344 -7.64 -18.21 2.90
C GLU A 344 -6.71 -17.01 2.65
N GLU A 345 -5.83 -17.16 1.66
CA GLU A 345 -5.02 -16.06 1.16
C GLU A 345 -5.95 -15.00 0.62
N ARG A 346 -5.75 -13.75 1.10
CA ARG A 346 -6.50 -12.63 0.57
C ARG A 346 -5.61 -11.75 -0.26
N TYR A 347 -6.06 -11.57 -1.49
CA TYR A 347 -5.61 -10.49 -2.35
C TYR A 347 -6.44 -9.24 -2.02
N TYR A 348 -5.97 -8.09 -2.46
CA TYR A 348 -6.71 -6.85 -2.37
C TYR A 348 -6.88 -6.30 -3.77
N CYS A 349 -8.09 -5.86 -4.10
CA CYS A 349 -8.33 -5.20 -5.38
C CYS A 349 -7.52 -3.89 -5.42
N GLU A 350 -6.66 -3.72 -6.42
CA GLU A 350 -5.82 -2.53 -6.57
C GLU A 350 -6.64 -1.25 -6.75
N SER A 351 -7.87 -1.36 -7.27
CA SER A 351 -8.71 -0.18 -7.55
C SER A 351 -9.67 0.20 -6.43
N CYS A 352 -10.18 -0.75 -5.64
CA CYS A 352 -11.19 -0.47 -4.60
C CYS A 352 -10.76 -0.90 -3.19
N GLU A 353 -9.59 -1.53 -3.05
CA GLU A 353 -9.02 -2.05 -1.80
C GLU A 353 -9.87 -3.15 -1.11
N ASP A 354 -10.92 -3.65 -1.77
CA ASP A 354 -11.72 -4.75 -1.25
C ASP A 354 -10.89 -6.04 -1.19
N GLY A 355 -11.05 -6.80 -0.10
CA GLY A 355 -10.40 -8.10 0.07
C GLY A 355 -11.03 -9.16 -0.84
N LEU A 356 -10.20 -9.86 -1.59
CA LEU A 356 -10.57 -10.90 -2.57
C LEU A 356 -10.02 -12.25 -2.10
N ASN A 357 -10.76 -13.31 -2.35
CA ASN A 357 -10.19 -14.66 -2.33
C ASN A 357 -9.65 -15.02 -3.72
N GLU A 358 -8.87 -16.08 -3.81
CA GLU A 358 -8.32 -16.57 -5.09
C GLU A 358 -9.41 -16.79 -6.15
N ASP A 359 -10.57 -17.31 -5.75
CA ASP A 359 -11.71 -17.58 -6.66
C ASP A 359 -12.39 -16.31 -7.21
N THR A 360 -12.17 -15.14 -6.60
CA THR A 360 -12.77 -13.85 -7.03
C THR A 360 -11.73 -12.82 -7.46
N ALA A 361 -10.45 -13.19 -7.40
CA ALA A 361 -9.33 -12.36 -7.82
C ALA A 361 -9.05 -12.54 -9.32
N PHE A 362 -9.00 -11.43 -10.04
CA PHE A 362 -8.60 -11.40 -11.45
C PHE A 362 -7.16 -10.88 -11.53
N PHE A 363 -6.26 -11.71 -12.05
CA PHE A 363 -4.84 -11.42 -12.19
C PHE A 363 -4.55 -10.91 -13.59
N VAL A 364 -3.88 -9.76 -13.69
CA VAL A 364 -3.46 -9.21 -14.99
C VAL A 364 -2.15 -9.87 -15.43
N GLU A 365 -2.18 -10.55 -16.57
CA GLU A 365 -1.02 -11.29 -17.08
C GLU A 365 0.22 -10.38 -17.21
N GLY A 366 1.37 -10.85 -16.70
CA GLY A 366 2.63 -10.13 -16.75
C GLY A 366 2.80 -9.01 -15.71
N THR A 367 1.86 -8.86 -14.77
CA THR A 367 1.94 -7.87 -13.69
C THR A 367 1.58 -8.50 -12.33
N ASP A 368 1.85 -7.78 -11.23
CA ASP A 368 1.41 -8.15 -9.88
C ASP A 368 0.04 -7.52 -9.52
N LEU A 369 -0.68 -6.97 -10.51
CA LEU A 369 -1.94 -6.26 -10.29
C LEU A 369 -3.10 -7.24 -10.19
N ILE A 370 -3.93 -7.04 -9.18
CA ILE A 370 -5.07 -7.89 -8.86
C ILE A 370 -6.32 -7.03 -8.71
N TYR A 371 -7.41 -7.43 -9.36
CA TYR A 371 -8.67 -6.70 -9.32
C TYR A 371 -9.83 -7.61 -8.93
N CYS A 372 -10.87 -7.02 -8.36
CA CYS A 372 -12.17 -7.67 -8.30
C CYS A 372 -12.80 -7.71 -9.70
N GLU A 373 -13.73 -8.62 -9.94
CA GLU A 373 -14.43 -8.77 -11.24
C GLU A 373 -14.96 -7.45 -11.80
N GLN A 374 -15.56 -6.60 -10.95
CA GLN A 374 -16.14 -5.32 -11.37
C GLN A 374 -15.06 -4.33 -11.82
N CYS A 375 -14.01 -4.17 -11.02
CA CYS A 375 -12.90 -3.28 -11.35
C CYS A 375 -12.12 -3.79 -12.57
N TYR A 376 -11.96 -5.11 -12.69
CA TYR A 376 -11.34 -5.75 -13.84
C TYR A 376 -12.12 -5.46 -15.12
N SER A 377 -13.42 -5.78 -15.14
CA SER A 377 -14.30 -5.57 -16.30
C SER A 377 -14.46 -4.09 -16.68
N SER A 378 -14.26 -3.18 -15.72
CA SER A 378 -14.28 -1.72 -15.95
C SER A 378 -12.97 -1.15 -16.48
N ARG A 379 -11.91 -1.96 -16.57
CA ARG A 379 -10.57 -1.53 -17.01
C ARG A 379 -10.01 -2.36 -18.14
N TYR A 380 -10.44 -3.61 -18.28
CA TYR A 380 -9.93 -4.54 -19.28
C TYR A 380 -11.06 -5.01 -20.18
N ALA A 381 -10.73 -5.26 -21.43
CA ALA A 381 -11.63 -5.82 -22.43
C ALA A 381 -10.89 -6.87 -23.26
N THR A 382 -11.64 -7.74 -23.92
CA THR A 382 -11.08 -8.71 -24.85
C THR A 382 -10.96 -8.09 -26.24
N CYS A 383 -9.76 -8.13 -26.83
CA CYS A 383 -9.54 -7.74 -28.22
C CYS A 383 -10.38 -8.63 -29.14
N GLN A 384 -11.28 -8.04 -29.93
CA GLN A 384 -12.21 -8.81 -30.77
C GLN A 384 -11.55 -9.58 -31.93
N ASN A 385 -10.25 -9.36 -32.20
CA ASN A 385 -9.55 -10.00 -33.32
C ASN A 385 -8.60 -11.13 -32.88
N CYS A 386 -7.96 -11.02 -31.71
CA CYS A 386 -7.00 -12.03 -31.23
C CYS A 386 -7.38 -12.65 -29.89
N ASP A 387 -8.50 -12.25 -29.29
CA ASP A 387 -8.98 -12.69 -27.98
C ASP A 387 -8.05 -12.39 -26.80
N ASN A 388 -6.97 -11.63 -27.00
CA ASN A 388 -6.10 -11.18 -25.91
C ASN A 388 -6.79 -10.09 -25.08
N GLU A 389 -6.53 -10.08 -23.79
CA GLU A 389 -6.98 -9.02 -22.89
C GLU A 389 -6.17 -7.74 -23.10
N VAL A 390 -6.86 -6.61 -23.10
CA VAL A 390 -6.27 -5.28 -23.29
C VAL A 390 -6.78 -4.34 -22.22
N CYS A 391 -5.90 -3.49 -21.71
CA CYS A 391 -6.29 -2.35 -20.89
C CYS A 391 -7.11 -1.39 -21.77
N MET A 392 -8.28 -0.94 -21.30
CA MET A 392 -9.13 -0.02 -22.05
C MET A 392 -8.45 1.32 -22.31
N ASP A 393 -7.58 1.78 -21.41
CA ASP A 393 -6.80 3.01 -21.58
C ASP A 393 -5.74 2.89 -22.70
N ASP A 394 -5.30 1.65 -23.00
CA ASP A 394 -4.32 1.34 -24.05
C ASP A 394 -4.96 0.67 -25.28
N SER A 395 -6.30 0.64 -25.32
CA SER A 395 -7.06 -0.01 -26.39
C SER A 395 -7.45 0.97 -27.48
N TYR A 396 -7.65 0.45 -28.69
CA TYR A 396 -8.08 1.24 -29.84
C TYR A 396 -9.48 0.81 -30.27
N ARG A 397 -10.28 1.77 -30.75
CA ARG A 397 -11.63 1.52 -31.28
C ARG A 397 -11.62 1.54 -32.79
N SER A 398 -12.05 0.45 -33.41
CA SER A 398 -12.27 0.39 -34.85
C SER A 398 -13.39 1.36 -35.29
N PRO A 399 -13.57 1.62 -36.60
CA PRO A 399 -14.72 2.39 -37.11
C PRO A 399 -16.09 1.83 -36.68
N ASN A 400 -16.17 0.54 -36.37
CA ASN A 400 -17.39 -0.15 -35.92
C ASN A 400 -17.51 -0.26 -34.39
N ASP A 401 -16.71 0.51 -33.65
CA ASP A 401 -16.66 0.54 -32.18
C ASP A 401 -16.15 -0.76 -31.50
N SER A 402 -15.60 -1.70 -32.28
CA SER A 402 -14.87 -2.85 -31.75
C SER A 402 -13.60 -2.44 -31.01
N ILE A 403 -13.37 -3.03 -29.82
CA ILE A 403 -12.14 -2.84 -29.04
C ILE A 403 -11.05 -3.79 -29.56
N LEU A 404 -9.90 -3.22 -29.89
CA LEU A 404 -8.75 -3.92 -30.45
C LEU A 404 -7.48 -3.60 -29.65
N CYS A 405 -6.56 -4.56 -29.58
CA CYS A 405 -5.19 -4.28 -29.16
C CYS A 405 -4.48 -3.43 -30.22
N GLU A 406 -3.43 -2.72 -29.81
CA GLU A 406 -2.62 -1.86 -30.68
C GLU A 406 -2.18 -2.57 -31.98
N SER A 407 -1.61 -3.76 -31.86
CA SER A 407 -1.16 -4.54 -33.04
C SER A 407 -2.31 -4.88 -33.98
N CYS A 408 -3.43 -5.40 -33.46
CA CYS A 408 -4.59 -5.75 -34.29
C CYS A 408 -5.25 -4.53 -34.91
N PHE A 409 -5.18 -3.37 -34.24
CA PHE A 409 -5.67 -2.11 -34.76
C PHE A 409 -4.82 -1.65 -35.95
N TYR A 410 -3.51 -1.48 -35.76
CA TYR A 410 -2.63 -0.98 -36.83
C TYR A 410 -2.39 -1.95 -37.99
N ASP A 411 -2.71 -3.24 -37.83
CA ASP A 411 -2.72 -4.21 -38.92
C ASP A 411 -3.84 -3.96 -39.96
N ARG A 412 -4.90 -3.23 -39.59
CA ARG A 412 -6.10 -3.04 -40.43
C ARG A 412 -6.63 -1.62 -40.50
N TYR A 413 -6.27 -0.80 -39.54
CA TYR A 413 -6.82 0.54 -39.35
C TYR A 413 -5.69 1.54 -39.10
N PHE A 414 -6.01 2.81 -39.30
CA PHE A 414 -5.16 3.92 -38.90
C PHE A 414 -6.01 5.03 -38.26
N VAL A 415 -5.36 5.94 -37.55
CA VAL A 415 -5.99 7.16 -37.02
C VAL A 415 -5.64 8.31 -37.95
N CYS A 416 -6.65 9.02 -38.46
CA CYS A 416 -6.44 10.20 -39.29
C CYS A 416 -5.87 11.34 -38.44
N ASP A 417 -4.73 11.90 -38.86
CA ASP A 417 -4.03 12.97 -38.14
C ASP A 417 -4.83 14.27 -38.04
N GLU A 418 -5.81 14.48 -38.92
CA GLU A 418 -6.61 15.71 -38.96
C GLU A 418 -7.92 15.61 -38.15
N CYS A 419 -8.69 14.54 -38.31
CA CYS A 419 -9.99 14.40 -37.64
C CYS A 419 -9.96 13.49 -36.39
N ASN A 420 -8.84 12.82 -36.12
CA ASN A 420 -8.66 11.81 -35.08
C ASN A 420 -9.66 10.63 -35.16
N GLY A 421 -10.35 10.46 -36.29
CA GLY A 421 -11.18 9.30 -36.57
C GLY A 421 -10.33 8.08 -36.90
N SER A 422 -10.85 6.88 -36.61
CA SER A 422 -10.24 5.62 -37.04
C SER A 422 -10.84 5.19 -38.38
N PHE A 423 -9.99 4.75 -39.32
CA PHE A 423 -10.39 4.36 -40.67
C PHE A 423 -9.68 3.09 -41.11
N ASP A 424 -10.24 2.40 -42.10
CA ASP A 424 -9.60 1.24 -42.75
C ASP A 424 -8.29 1.67 -43.43
N ILE A 425 -7.24 0.86 -43.35
CA ILE A 425 -5.92 1.14 -43.92
C ILE A 425 -5.97 1.32 -45.45
N ASP A 426 -6.97 0.77 -46.12
CA ASP A 426 -7.18 0.96 -47.56
C ASP A 426 -7.66 2.39 -47.91
N ASN A 427 -8.20 3.14 -46.94
CA ASN A 427 -8.64 4.54 -47.10
C ASN A 427 -7.57 5.55 -46.66
N ARG A 428 -6.32 5.11 -46.58
CA ARG A 428 -5.18 5.89 -46.11
C ARG A 428 -4.60 6.74 -47.24
N TYR A 429 -4.51 8.05 -47.02
CA TYR A 429 -3.79 8.97 -47.89
C TYR A 429 -2.64 9.64 -47.13
N GLU A 430 -1.52 9.85 -47.81
CA GLU A 430 -0.37 10.58 -47.28
C GLU A 430 -0.36 11.99 -47.88
N THR A 431 -0.36 13.01 -47.03
CA THR A 431 -0.31 14.42 -47.47
C THR A 431 1.10 14.75 -47.99
N PRO A 432 1.28 15.88 -48.71
CA PRO A 432 2.61 16.34 -49.14
C PRO A 432 3.60 16.55 -47.98
N ASN A 433 3.10 16.71 -46.75
CA ASN A 433 3.89 16.88 -45.54
C ASN A 433 4.20 15.56 -44.80
N GLY A 434 3.73 14.42 -45.32
CA GLY A 434 3.91 13.09 -44.71
C GLY A 434 2.91 12.74 -43.60
N GLU A 435 1.86 13.54 -43.43
CA GLU A 435 0.76 13.25 -42.49
C GLU A 435 -0.17 12.20 -43.10
N ILE A 436 -0.78 11.37 -42.26
CA ILE A 436 -1.68 10.30 -42.70
C ILE A 436 -3.12 10.70 -42.41
N VAL A 437 -3.90 10.89 -43.47
CA VAL A 437 -5.29 11.38 -43.39
C VAL A 437 -6.26 10.42 -44.07
N CYS A 438 -7.54 10.50 -43.70
CA CYS A 438 -8.60 9.78 -44.40
C CYS A 438 -8.95 10.45 -45.73
N GLU A 439 -9.64 9.71 -46.59
CA GLU A 439 -10.10 10.16 -47.91
C GLU A 439 -10.82 11.51 -47.87
N ASP A 440 -11.78 11.68 -46.95
CA ASP A 440 -12.56 12.91 -46.84
C ASP A 440 -11.66 14.11 -46.49
N CYS A 441 -10.81 13.98 -45.46
CA CYS A 441 -9.86 15.03 -45.08
C CYS A 441 -8.83 15.32 -46.17
N PHE A 442 -8.43 14.28 -46.92
CA PHE A 442 -7.53 14.44 -48.06
C PHE A 442 -8.19 15.28 -49.14
N TYR A 443 -9.36 14.89 -49.65
CA TYR A 443 -10.01 15.61 -50.76
C TYR A 443 -10.66 16.94 -50.37
N ASP A 444 -10.85 17.21 -49.08
CA ASP A 444 -11.28 18.54 -48.59
C ASP A 444 -10.18 19.61 -48.74
N ARG A 445 -8.89 19.21 -48.75
CA ARG A 445 -7.76 20.16 -48.70
C ARG A 445 -6.69 19.91 -49.76
N TYR A 446 -6.64 18.72 -50.32
CA TYR A 446 -5.62 18.26 -51.26
C TYR A 446 -6.27 17.67 -52.52
N PHE A 447 -5.52 17.69 -53.61
CA PHE A 447 -5.88 17.01 -54.86
C PHE A 447 -4.66 16.26 -55.40
N VAL A 448 -4.91 15.24 -56.22
CA VAL A 448 -3.86 14.55 -56.98
C VAL A 448 -3.84 15.15 -58.38
N CYS A 449 -2.68 15.62 -58.83
CA CYS A 449 -2.54 16.13 -60.18
C CYS A 449 -2.58 14.98 -61.19
N ASP A 450 -3.49 15.03 -62.16
CA ASP A 450 -3.68 13.97 -63.17
C ASP A 450 -2.43 13.70 -64.03
N GLU A 451 -1.53 14.69 -64.17
CA GLU A 451 -0.34 14.57 -65.01
C GLU A 451 0.85 13.94 -64.28
N CYS A 452 1.22 14.46 -63.10
CA CYS A 452 2.37 13.93 -62.34
C CYS A 452 2.01 12.88 -61.29
N ASN A 453 0.72 12.72 -60.98
CA ASN A 453 0.20 11.82 -59.94
C ASN A 453 0.77 12.11 -58.54
N GLU A 454 1.24 13.34 -58.30
CA GLU A 454 1.63 13.84 -56.97
C GLU A 454 0.47 14.61 -56.33
N SER A 455 0.43 14.61 -55.00
CA SER A 455 -0.56 15.34 -54.21
C SER A 455 -0.14 16.79 -53.97
N PHE A 456 -1.08 17.73 -54.02
CA PHE A 456 -0.87 19.16 -53.75
C PHE A 456 -2.02 19.73 -52.92
N ASP A 457 -1.80 20.85 -52.22
CA ASP A 457 -2.88 21.61 -51.58
C ASP A 457 -3.80 22.19 -52.67
N ILE A 458 -5.12 22.09 -52.49
CA ILE A 458 -6.13 22.61 -53.42
C ILE A 458 -5.92 24.10 -53.71
N CYS A 459 -5.40 24.87 -52.75
CA CYS A 459 -5.11 26.29 -52.92
C CYS A 459 -3.95 26.55 -53.90
N GLU A 460 -3.11 25.55 -54.16
CA GLU A 460 -2.00 25.62 -55.13
C GLU A 460 -2.41 25.12 -56.52
N GLY A 461 -3.56 24.45 -56.64
CA GLY A 461 -4.03 23.90 -57.90
C GLY A 461 -4.50 24.95 -58.89
N VAL A 462 -4.19 24.75 -60.16
CA VAL A 462 -4.69 25.56 -61.29
C VAL A 462 -5.70 24.73 -62.06
N LYS A 463 -6.89 25.30 -62.31
CA LYS A 463 -7.96 24.63 -63.06
C LYS A 463 -7.89 24.98 -64.54
N ASP A 464 -8.11 23.98 -65.40
CA ASP A 464 -8.35 24.21 -66.82
C ASP A 464 -9.82 24.60 -67.11
N GLU A 465 -10.14 24.79 -68.39
CA GLU A 465 -11.51 25.11 -68.83
C GLU A 465 -12.55 23.99 -68.57
N ARG A 466 -12.10 22.79 -68.19
CA ARG A 466 -12.94 21.62 -67.85
C ARG A 466 -13.01 21.35 -66.35
N ASP A 467 -12.56 22.30 -65.51
CA ASP A 467 -12.47 22.17 -64.05
C ASP A 467 -11.48 21.09 -63.56
N THR A 468 -10.58 20.61 -64.41
CA THR A 468 -9.52 19.66 -64.06
C THR A 468 -8.40 20.38 -63.32
N LEU A 469 -7.97 19.86 -62.16
CA LEU A 469 -6.91 20.47 -61.35
C LEU A 469 -5.52 19.95 -61.74
N PHE A 470 -4.62 20.87 -62.03
CA PHE A 470 -3.21 20.61 -62.31
C PHE A 470 -2.33 21.30 -61.26
N CYS A 471 -1.17 20.73 -60.96
CA CYS A 471 -0.15 21.46 -60.21
C CYS A 471 0.41 22.60 -61.07
N PRO A 472 0.94 23.68 -60.47
CA PRO A 472 1.43 24.84 -61.23
C PRO A 472 2.47 24.47 -62.30
N SER A 473 3.37 23.53 -62.01
CA SER A 473 4.40 23.11 -62.96
C SER A 473 3.82 22.35 -64.15
N CYS A 474 2.95 21.37 -63.94
CA CYS A 474 2.32 20.64 -65.04
C CYS A 474 1.41 21.57 -65.86
N TYR A 475 0.70 22.48 -65.20
CA TYR A 475 -0.12 23.47 -65.89
C TYR A 475 0.71 24.38 -66.80
N GLU A 476 1.82 24.92 -66.30
CA GLU A 476 2.73 25.75 -67.10
C GLU A 476 3.37 24.98 -68.28
N GLU A 477 3.62 23.69 -68.12
CA GLU A 477 4.17 22.83 -69.18
C GLU A 477 3.13 22.51 -70.27
N LEU A 478 1.91 22.17 -69.86
CA LEU A 478 0.83 21.72 -70.75
C LEU A 478 0.03 22.85 -71.39
N PHE A 479 -0.01 24.05 -70.80
CA PHE A 479 -0.84 25.15 -71.30
C PHE A 479 0.00 26.38 -71.67
N LYS A 480 -0.38 27.05 -72.76
CA LYS A 480 0.22 28.32 -73.20
C LYS A 480 -0.86 29.33 -73.56
N MET A 481 -0.58 30.60 -73.30
CA MET A 481 -1.45 31.71 -73.69
C MET A 481 -1.33 32.00 -75.19
N CYS A 482 -2.47 32.01 -75.89
CA CYS A 482 -2.53 32.45 -77.29
C CYS A 482 -2.22 33.95 -77.39
N THR A 483 -1.22 34.32 -78.19
CA THR A 483 -0.72 35.70 -78.32
C THR A 483 -1.76 36.68 -78.91
N ASN A 484 -2.83 36.18 -79.53
CA ASN A 484 -3.83 37.02 -80.19
C ASN A 484 -5.13 37.20 -79.38
N CYS A 485 -5.66 36.13 -78.81
CA CYS A 485 -6.93 36.18 -78.08
C CYS A 485 -6.75 36.06 -76.57
N ASP A 486 -5.52 35.90 -76.09
CA ASP A 486 -5.18 35.70 -74.68
C ASP A 486 -5.97 34.55 -74.03
N SER A 487 -6.39 33.56 -74.83
CA SER A 487 -6.99 32.33 -74.31
C SER A 487 -5.90 31.34 -73.96
N GLU A 488 -6.09 30.61 -72.87
CA GLU A 488 -5.29 29.45 -72.51
C GLU A 488 -5.55 28.34 -73.54
N THR A 489 -4.51 27.62 -73.96
CA THR A 489 -4.64 26.56 -74.96
C THR A 489 -3.64 25.47 -74.64
N HIS A 490 -4.10 24.22 -74.69
CA HIS A 490 -3.25 23.05 -74.47
C HIS A 490 -2.13 23.01 -75.52
N ILE A 491 -0.94 22.54 -75.15
CA ILE A 491 0.27 22.54 -76.00
C ILE A 491 0.10 21.72 -77.29
N ASP A 492 -0.81 20.74 -77.28
CA ASP A 492 -1.15 19.95 -78.46
C ASP A 492 -2.02 20.71 -79.48
N GLU A 493 -2.64 21.82 -79.08
CA GLU A 493 -3.56 22.62 -79.91
C GLU A 493 -2.99 23.98 -80.34
N ILE A 494 -1.75 24.28 -79.94
CA ILE A 494 -1.06 25.51 -80.31
C ILE A 494 -0.22 25.37 -81.59
N VAL A 495 -0.05 26.49 -82.27
CA VAL A 495 0.81 26.63 -83.45
C VAL A 495 1.81 27.77 -83.22
N TYR A 496 3.10 27.50 -83.48
CA TYR A 496 4.16 28.51 -83.41
C TYR A 496 4.32 29.23 -84.75
N SER A 497 4.21 30.56 -84.75
CA SER A 497 4.43 31.35 -85.98
C SER A 497 5.90 31.33 -86.40
N LYS A 498 6.14 31.01 -87.68
CA LYS A 498 7.47 30.92 -88.28
C LYS A 498 8.13 32.31 -88.35
N GLY A 499 9.04 32.58 -87.41
CA GLY A 499 9.92 33.76 -87.41
C GLY A 499 9.73 34.71 -86.22
N THR A 500 8.64 34.58 -85.46
CA THR A 500 8.44 35.37 -84.22
C THR A 500 8.45 34.53 -82.95
N ASN A 501 8.34 33.20 -83.07
CA ASN A 501 8.21 32.26 -81.96
C ASN A 501 7.02 32.56 -81.03
N LYS A 502 6.02 33.29 -81.55
CA LYS A 502 4.75 33.56 -80.86
C LYS A 502 3.84 32.35 -80.98
N VAL A 503 3.11 32.08 -79.90
CA VAL A 503 2.18 30.96 -79.77
C VAL A 503 0.77 31.43 -80.10
N TYR A 504 0.06 30.69 -80.94
CA TYR A 504 -1.33 30.95 -81.31
C TYR A 504 -2.16 29.70 -81.12
N CYS A 505 -3.40 29.82 -80.64
CA CYS A 505 -4.36 28.73 -80.77
C CYS A 505 -4.68 28.48 -82.26
N SER A 506 -5.07 27.26 -82.60
CA SER A 506 -5.34 26.85 -83.99
C SER A 506 -6.30 27.82 -84.70
N ASP A 507 -7.39 28.23 -84.04
CA ASP A 507 -8.37 29.18 -84.58
C ASP A 507 -7.80 30.57 -84.89
N CYS A 508 -6.93 31.09 -84.03
CA CYS A 508 -6.30 32.39 -84.25
C CYS A 508 -5.23 32.30 -85.33
N TYR A 509 -4.49 31.20 -85.37
CA TYR A 509 -3.46 30.98 -86.37
C TYR A 509 -4.07 30.97 -87.78
N ASP A 510 -5.14 30.19 -88.00
CA ASP A 510 -5.81 30.09 -89.29
C ASP A 510 -6.44 31.40 -89.78
N LYS A 511 -6.88 32.27 -88.85
CA LYS A 511 -7.43 33.60 -89.18
C LYS A 511 -6.34 34.61 -89.53
N LEU A 512 -5.19 34.54 -88.84
CA LEU A 512 -4.13 35.53 -88.95
C LEU A 512 -3.07 35.17 -90.00
N PHE A 513 -2.95 33.90 -90.36
CA PHE A 513 -1.92 33.41 -91.25
C PHE A 513 -2.51 32.53 -92.34
N LYS A 514 -1.91 32.61 -93.53
CA LYS A 514 -2.20 31.74 -94.67
C LYS A 514 -0.90 31.35 -95.33
N GLU A 515 -0.87 30.21 -96.00
CA GLU A 515 0.32 29.83 -96.76
C GLU A 515 0.44 30.67 -98.03
N CYS A 516 1.65 31.14 -98.33
CA CYS A 516 1.93 31.79 -99.59
C CYS A 516 1.81 30.76 -100.73
N PRO A 517 0.94 30.96 -101.73
CA PRO A 517 0.73 29.98 -102.80
C PRO A 517 1.95 29.77 -103.71
N VAL A 518 2.99 30.61 -103.59
CA VAL A 518 4.20 30.56 -104.44
C VAL A 518 5.36 29.85 -103.76
N CYS A 519 5.53 30.02 -102.45
CA CYS A 519 6.69 29.50 -101.72
C CYS A 519 6.34 28.73 -100.44
N SER A 520 5.05 28.59 -100.14
CA SER A 520 4.51 27.92 -98.94
C SER A 520 4.99 28.52 -97.60
N ASN A 521 5.64 29.68 -97.61
CA ASN A 521 5.94 30.40 -96.37
C ASN A 521 4.67 31.02 -95.81
N GLU A 522 4.58 31.03 -94.48
CA GLU A 522 3.54 31.69 -93.72
C GLU A 522 3.50 33.19 -94.06
N ILE A 523 2.33 33.70 -94.41
CA ILE A 523 2.08 35.13 -94.61
C ILE A 523 0.93 35.58 -93.72
N SER A 524 1.14 36.66 -92.98
CA SER A 524 0.05 37.30 -92.25
C SER A 524 -1.04 37.75 -93.23
N THR A 525 -2.30 37.51 -92.87
CA THR A 525 -3.48 37.76 -93.72
C THR A 525 -3.63 39.24 -94.12
N ASP A 526 -3.07 40.15 -93.31
CA ASP A 526 -3.01 41.59 -93.56
C ASP A 526 -2.06 41.99 -94.71
N TYR A 527 -1.12 41.13 -95.08
CA TYR A 527 -0.19 41.39 -96.20
C TYR A 527 -0.69 40.74 -97.49
N LYS A 528 -0.83 41.54 -98.55
CA LYS A 528 -1.22 41.04 -99.89
C LYS A 528 -0.11 40.24 -100.58
N HIS A 529 1.16 40.40 -100.19
CA HIS A 529 2.32 39.82 -100.87
C HIS A 529 3.31 39.21 -99.88
N CYS A 530 3.87 38.04 -100.21
CA CYS A 530 4.92 37.42 -99.41
C CYS A 530 6.24 38.19 -99.58
N VAL A 531 6.81 38.67 -98.47
CA VAL A 531 8.06 39.45 -98.45
C VAL A 531 9.22 38.67 -99.07
N PHE A 532 9.22 37.33 -98.96
CA PHE A 532 10.22 36.45 -99.58
C PHE A 532 10.03 36.24 -101.10
N CYS A 533 8.85 36.50 -101.64
CA CYS A 533 8.54 36.38 -103.08
C CYS A 533 8.63 37.72 -103.82
N LEU A 534 8.90 38.83 -103.13
CA LEU A 534 9.10 40.11 -103.78
C LEU A 534 10.41 40.10 -104.58
N PRO A 535 10.41 40.51 -105.86
CA PRO A 535 11.61 40.54 -106.68
C PRO A 535 12.64 41.48 -106.04
N LYS A 536 13.85 40.98 -105.78
CA LYS A 536 15.00 41.78 -105.27
C LYS A 536 15.25 42.96 -106.22
N LYS A 537 14.71 44.14 -105.92
CA LYS A 537 15.10 45.39 -106.61
C LYS A 537 16.59 45.61 -106.34
N LYS A 538 17.39 45.70 -107.41
CA LYS A 538 18.82 46.05 -107.34
C LYS A 538 19.00 47.34 -106.53
N VAL A 539 19.56 47.24 -105.34
CA VAL A 539 20.07 48.40 -104.58
C VAL A 539 21.29 48.90 -105.33
N LYS A 540 21.18 50.08 -105.96
CA LYS A 540 22.35 50.83 -106.43
C LYS A 540 23.12 51.31 -105.19
N ARG A 541 24.38 50.88 -105.04
CA ARG A 541 25.36 51.56 -104.18
C ARG A 541 25.46 53.03 -104.61
N ILE A 542 25.30 53.95 -103.66
CA ILE A 542 25.91 55.28 -103.65
C ILE A 542 26.72 55.35 -102.37
#